data_AF-A0A497JIP1-F1
#
_entry.id   AF-A0A497JIP1-F1
#
_cell.length_a   1.000
_cell.length_b   1.000
_cell.length_c   1.000
_cell.angle_alpha   90.00
_cell.angle_beta   90.00
_cell.angle_gamma   90.00
#
_symmetry.space_group_name_H-M   'P 1'
#
loop_
_entity.id
_entity.type
_entity.pdbx_description
1 polymer ?
#
loop_
_entity_poly.entity_id
_entity_poly.type
_entity_poly.pdbx_seq_one_letter_code
_entity_poly.pdbx_strand_id
1 'polypeptide(L)'
;MSVDKIEAAGLVISVLTAAAFCFLAFQHAFSAFQHAVSNENLVDITRPIGREVSWFMWNRRSIDLIAQAFVLFVAATACLAILRRDTREAEREESA
;
A
#
# COMPACT_ATOMS: atom_id res chain seq x y z
N MET A 1 17.55 -14.78 23.09
CA MET A 1 16.70 -14.85 21.88
C MET A 1 17.59 -14.65 20.67
N SER A 2 17.84 -15.69 19.87
CA SER A 2 18.50 -15.54 18.58
C SER A 2 17.44 -15.04 17.58
N VAL A 3 17.58 -13.82 17.09
CA VAL A 3 16.70 -13.27 16.06
C VAL A 3 16.86 -14.11 14.79
N ASP A 4 15.75 -14.61 14.25
CA ASP A 4 15.76 -15.34 12.97
C ASP A 4 16.17 -14.35 11.85
N LYS A 5 17.03 -14.79 10.94
CA LYS A 5 17.47 -13.99 9.79
C LYS A 5 16.29 -13.56 8.93
N ILE A 6 15.24 -14.38 8.85
CA ILE A 6 14.01 -14.08 8.10
C ILE A 6 13.22 -12.97 8.81
N GLU A 7 13.12 -13.04 10.13
CA GLU A 7 12.42 -12.04 10.95
C GLU A 7 13.15 -10.68 10.90
N ALA A 8 14.47 -10.69 11.00
CA ALA A 8 15.30 -9.50 10.85
C ALA A 8 15.17 -8.87 9.46
N ALA A 9 15.20 -9.69 8.40
CA ALA A 9 15.02 -9.20 7.03
C ALA A 9 13.63 -8.58 6.82
N GLY A 10 12.58 -9.21 7.36
CA GLY A 10 11.21 -8.69 7.33
C GLY A 10 11.08 -7.34 8.04
N LEU A 11 11.68 -7.21 9.23
CA LEU A 11 11.70 -5.96 9.99
C LEU A 11 12.42 -4.85 9.22
N VAL A 12 13.61 -5.13 8.67
CA VAL A 12 14.39 -4.16 7.89
C VAL A 12 13.60 -3.70 6.65
N ILE A 13 13.00 -4.62 5.91
CA ILE A 13 12.19 -4.27 4.72
C ILE A 13 10.98 -3.43 5.12
N SER A 14 10.30 -3.77 6.22
CA SER A 14 9.15 -3.00 6.71
C SER A 14 9.53 -1.57 7.10
N VAL A 15 10.63 -1.41 7.83
CA VAL A 15 11.16 -0.08 8.22
C VAL A 15 11.58 0.73 7.01
N LEU A 16 12.31 0.14 6.06
CA LEU A 16 12.72 0.81 4.82
C LEU A 16 11.51 1.25 4.00
N THR A 17 10.48 0.41 3.93
CA THR A 17 9.26 0.73 3.18
C THR A 17 8.46 1.85 3.84
N ALA A 18 8.31 1.82 5.16
CA ALA A 18 7.68 2.91 5.91
C ALA A 18 8.46 4.23 5.74
N ALA A 19 9.79 4.19 5.83
CA ALA A 19 10.63 5.36 5.62
C ALA A 19 10.51 5.92 4.20
N ALA A 20 10.52 5.06 3.17
CA ALA A 20 10.31 5.46 1.79
C ALA A 20 8.93 6.09 1.57
N PHE A 21 7.88 5.52 2.19
CA PHE A 21 6.53 6.07 2.12
C PHE A 21 6.45 7.46 2.78
N CYS A 22 7.01 7.62 3.98
CA CYS A 22 7.08 8.92 4.64
C CYS A 22 7.87 9.93 3.80
N PHE A 23 9.03 9.53 3.26
CA PHE A 23 9.84 10.40 2.41
C PHE A 23 9.08 10.87 1.17
N LEU A 24 8.38 9.97 0.47
CA LEU A 24 7.54 10.34 -0.67
C LEU A 24 6.40 11.27 -0.26
N ALA A 25 5.77 11.03 0.88
CA ALA A 25 4.71 11.90 1.40
C ALA A 25 5.21 13.30 1.81
N PHE A 26 6.47 13.43 2.24
CA PHE A 26 7.08 14.73 2.55
C PHE A 26 7.60 15.47 1.31
N GLN A 27 8.17 14.74 0.34
CA GLN A 27 8.71 15.30 -0.91
C GLN A 27 7.61 15.77 -1.86
N HIS A 28 6.57 14.94 -1.99
CA HIS A 28 5.40 15.28 -2.76
C HIS A 28 4.37 15.79 -1.77
N ALA A 29 4.31 17.11 -1.57
CA ALA A 29 3.22 17.74 -0.84
C ALA A 29 1.92 17.07 -1.30
N PHE A 30 1.23 16.40 -0.38
CA PHE A 30 0.07 15.57 -0.69
C PHE A 30 -1.01 16.50 -1.26
N SER A 31 -0.99 16.66 -2.58
CA SER A 31 -1.77 17.64 -3.34
C SER A 31 -3.21 17.17 -3.49
N ALA A 32 -3.78 16.65 -2.40
CA ALA A 32 -5.12 16.09 -2.29
C ALA A 32 -6.17 17.02 -2.90
N PHE A 33 -5.96 18.34 -2.82
CA PHE A 33 -6.85 19.35 -3.35
C PHE A 33 -6.26 20.20 -4.47
N GLN A 34 -4.97 20.05 -4.80
CA GLN A 34 -4.33 20.93 -5.78
C GLN A 34 -4.92 20.75 -7.19
N HIS A 35 -5.44 19.55 -7.48
CA HIS A 35 -6.14 19.24 -8.73
C HIS A 35 -7.67 19.43 -8.64
N ALA A 36 -8.23 19.61 -7.45
CA ALA A 36 -9.67 19.79 -7.25
C ALA A 36 -10.14 21.24 -7.49
N VAL A 37 -9.20 22.20 -7.53
CA VAL A 37 -9.50 23.64 -7.61
C VAL A 37 -9.57 24.15 -9.06
N SER A 38 -9.02 23.43 -10.04
CA SER A 38 -9.01 23.85 -11.44
C SER A 38 -9.91 22.98 -12.32
N ASN A 39 -10.74 23.63 -13.14
CA ASN A 39 -11.54 22.98 -14.18
C ASN A 39 -10.69 22.27 -15.25
N GLU A 40 -9.38 22.55 -15.30
CA GLU A 40 -8.43 21.91 -16.23
C GLU A 40 -8.07 20.46 -15.84
N ASN A 41 -8.38 20.05 -14.61
CA ASN A 41 -8.05 18.72 -14.09
C ASN A 41 -9.28 17.82 -13.91
N LEU A 42 -10.36 18.10 -14.62
CA LEU A 42 -11.57 17.30 -14.60
C LEU A 42 -11.49 16.13 -15.59
N VAL A 43 -12.11 15.01 -15.22
CA VAL A 43 -12.27 13.85 -16.10
C VAL A 43 -13.35 14.17 -17.13
N ASP A 44 -13.03 13.99 -18.42
CA ASP A 44 -14.00 14.15 -19.50
C ASP A 44 -15.01 12.99 -19.49
N ILE A 45 -16.27 13.30 -19.19
CA ILE A 45 -17.37 12.35 -19.12
C ILE A 45 -18.00 12.02 -20.49
N THR A 46 -17.63 12.76 -21.54
CA THR A 46 -18.12 12.51 -22.90
C THR A 46 -17.37 11.36 -23.59
N ARG A 47 -16.24 10.96 -23.01
CA ARG A 47 -15.38 9.86 -23.46
C ARG A 47 -15.59 8.62 -22.58
N PRO A 48 -15.01 7.46 -22.94
CA PRO A 48 -15.06 6.27 -22.12
C PRO A 48 -14.48 6.54 -20.71
N ILE A 49 -15.37 6.67 -19.73
CA ILE A 49 -15.02 7.15 -18.38
C ILE A 49 -13.92 6.33 -17.71
N GLY A 50 -13.92 5.00 -17.89
CA GLY A 50 -12.88 4.15 -17.31
C GLY A 50 -11.47 4.46 -17.83
N ARG A 51 -11.35 4.84 -19.11
CA ARG A 51 -10.07 5.23 -19.71
C ARG A 51 -9.61 6.58 -19.17
N GLU A 52 -10.51 7.57 -19.15
CA GLU A 52 -10.18 8.93 -18.71
C GLU A 52 -9.86 8.98 -17.21
N VAL A 53 -10.61 8.25 -16.38
CA VAL A 53 -10.30 8.10 -14.95
C VAL A 53 -8.95 7.41 -14.76
N SER A 54 -8.66 6.35 -15.50
CA SER A 54 -7.37 5.65 -15.42
C SER A 54 -6.21 6.57 -15.81
N TRP A 55 -6.34 7.29 -16.92
CA TRP A 55 -5.34 8.26 -17.36
C TRP A 55 -5.14 9.37 -16.33
N PHE A 56 -6.23 9.96 -15.80
CA PHE A 56 -6.15 10.97 -14.76
C PHE A 56 -5.43 10.45 -13.51
N MET A 57 -5.81 9.26 -13.04
CA MET A 57 -5.18 8.67 -11.86
C MET A 57 -3.69 8.39 -12.07
N TRP A 58 -3.28 7.85 -13.23
CA TRP A 58 -1.85 7.59 -13.50
C TRP A 58 -1.03 8.86 -13.78
N ASN A 59 -1.62 9.89 -14.39
CA ASN A 59 -0.88 11.10 -14.79
C ASN A 59 -0.91 12.20 -13.74
N ARG A 60 -1.94 12.26 -12.89
CA ARG A 60 -2.14 13.34 -11.89
C ARG A 60 -2.09 12.83 -10.44
N ARG A 61 -2.42 11.56 -10.19
CA ARG A 61 -2.55 10.98 -8.84
C ARG A 61 -1.88 9.59 -8.71
N SER A 62 -0.77 9.37 -9.42
CA SER A 62 -0.10 8.05 -9.46
C SER A 62 0.39 7.59 -8.10
N ILE A 63 0.85 8.53 -7.27
CA ILE A 63 1.31 8.25 -5.91
C ILE A 63 0.16 7.67 -5.07
N ASP A 64 -1.06 8.20 -5.21
CA ASP A 64 -2.23 7.72 -4.47
C ASP A 64 -2.61 6.29 -4.89
N LEU A 65 -2.54 5.97 -6.18
CA LEU A 65 -2.73 4.60 -6.69
C LEU A 65 -1.70 3.62 -6.12
N ILE A 66 -0.41 4.00 -6.15
CA ILE A 66 0.68 3.16 -5.64
C ILE A 66 0.56 2.96 -4.13
N ALA A 67 0.24 4.03 -3.39
CA ALA A 67 -0.01 3.99 -1.97
C ALA A 67 -1.16 3.05 -1.62
N GLN A 68 -2.28 3.14 -2.35
CA GLN A 68 -3.43 2.27 -2.14
C GLN A 68 -3.09 0.80 -2.40
N ALA A 69 -2.39 0.50 -3.49
CA ALA A 69 -1.94 -0.86 -3.80
C ALA A 69 -1.01 -1.42 -2.72
N PHE A 70 -0.11 -0.59 -2.21
CA PHE A 70 0.79 -0.96 -1.12
C PHE A 70 0.04 -1.27 0.18
N VAL A 71 -0.92 -0.42 0.57
CA VAL A 71 -1.74 -0.66 1.77
C VAL A 71 -2.52 -1.97 1.65
N LEU A 72 -3.10 -2.26 0.48
CA LEU A 72 -3.80 -3.52 0.24
C LEU A 72 -2.87 -4.74 0.36
N PHE A 73 -1.66 -4.64 -0.19
CA PHE A 73 -0.66 -5.69 -0.06
C PHE A 73 -0.28 -5.93 1.41
N VAL A 74 0.02 -4.86 2.17
CA VAL A 74 0.35 -4.95 3.59
C VAL A 74 -0.81 -5.59 4.37
N ALA A 75 -2.05 -5.15 4.13
CA ALA A 75 -3.23 -5.73 4.78
C ALA A 75 -3.34 -7.25 4.49
N ALA A 76 -3.18 -7.66 3.24
CA ALA A 76 -3.21 -9.07 2.86
C ALA A 76 -2.11 -9.89 3.54
N THR A 77 -0.87 -9.37 3.59
CA THR A 77 0.24 -10.06 4.27
C THR A 77 0.04 -10.15 5.78
N ALA A 78 -0.54 -9.13 6.41
CA ALA A 78 -0.86 -9.14 7.83
C ALA A 78 -1.94 -10.18 8.16
N CYS A 79 -3.02 -10.26 7.38
CA CYS A 79 -4.03 -11.31 7.52
C CYS A 79 -3.41 -12.70 7.39
N LEU A 80 -2.53 -12.90 6.40
CA LEU A 80 -1.83 -14.16 6.20
C LEU A 80 -0.87 -14.50 7.35
N ALA A 81 -0.23 -13.51 7.95
CA ALA A 81 0.62 -13.70 9.12
C ALA A 81 -0.18 -14.13 10.35
N ILE A 82 -1.36 -13.53 10.57
CA ILE A 82 -2.28 -13.91 11.67
C ILE A 82 -2.75 -15.35 11.47
N LEU A 83 -3.30 -15.68 10.29
CA LEU A 83 -3.78 -17.03 9.99
C LEU A 83 -2.71 -18.12 10.15
N ARG A 84 -1.47 -17.82 9.72
CA ARG A 84 -0.34 -18.75 9.88
C ARG A 84 0.01 -19.03 11.34
N ARG A 85 -0.22 -18.08 12.24
CA ARG A 85 0.01 -18.28 13.67
C ARG A 85 -1.04 -19.25 14.23
N ASP A 86 -2.31 -19.01 13.93
CA ASP A 86 -3.42 -19.83 14.40
C ASP A 86 -3.29 -21.29 13.93
N THR A 87 -2.88 -21.52 12.68
CA THR A 87 -2.64 -22.89 12.16
C THR A 87 -1.53 -23.61 12.93
N ARG A 88 -0.44 -22.92 13.25
CA ARG A 88 0.70 -23.50 13.99
C ARG A 88 0.37 -23.77 15.46
N GLU A 89 -0.53 -23.00 16.05
CA GLU A 89 -1.01 -23.21 17.42
C GLU A 89 -1.94 -24.43 17.47
N ALA A 90 -2.86 -24.58 16.51
CA ALA A 90 -3.74 -25.75 16.40
C ALA A 90 -2.98 -27.07 16.17
N GLU A 91 -1.98 -27.09 15.28
CA GLU A 91 -1.14 -28.28 15.03
C GLU A 91 -0.37 -28.74 16.28
N ARG A 92 -0.02 -27.81 17.18
CA ARG A 92 0.67 -28.11 18.44
C ARG A 92 -0.25 -28.67 19.51
N GLU A 93 -1.51 -28.24 19.55
CA GLU A 93 -2.52 -28.79 20.46
C GLU A 93 -2.98 -30.20 20.05
N GLU A 94 -3.02 -30.50 18.74
CA GLU A 94 -3.39 -31.84 18.23
C GLU A 94 -2.24 -32.86 18.39
N SER A 95 -0.99 -32.40 18.52
CA SER A 95 0.20 -33.25 18.70
C SER A 95 0.61 -33.46 20.16
N ALA A 96 -0.13 -32.88 21.13
CA ALA A 96 0.14 -32.94 22.58
C ALA A 96 -0.87 -33.83 23.30
#